data_AF-A0A931ZAW5-F1
#
_entry.id   AF-A0A931ZAW5-F1
#
_cell.length_a   1.000
_cell.length_b   1.000
_cell.length_c   1.000
_cell.angle_alpha   90.00
_cell.angle_beta   90.00
_cell.angle_gamma   90.00
#
_symmetry.space_group_name_H-M   'P 1'
#
loop_
_entity.id
_entity.type
_entity.pdbx_description
1 polymer ?
#
loop_
_entity_poly.entity_id
_entity_poly.type
_entity_poly.pdbx_seq_one_letter_code
_entity_poly.pdbx_strand_id
1 'polypeptide(L)'
;MNCRGAQPLLLAERDGVLTPAQHAELASHVAACASCRQFRADLAAAMDAVKADAAAAPLPDIEAEWRAVQAKLDGAAANTAPRAAKRRIAPVVWFGAPLAAAAAVALAFLVNRSPTPSAAALNGDTEVAAHADYVEVADPNATPIIYTDKESGWLVVWAESAEPAHASG
;
A
#
# COMPACT_ATOMS: atom_id res chain seq x y z
N MET A 1 -16.03 -37.72 -1.33
CA MET A 1 -16.85 -36.49 -1.18
C MET A 1 -18.31 -36.63 -1.64
N ASN A 2 -19.15 -35.69 -1.23
CA ASN A 2 -20.49 -35.44 -1.80
C ASN A 2 -20.44 -34.25 -2.80
N CYS A 3 -21.54 -34.00 -3.53
CA CYS A 3 -21.58 -32.94 -4.54
C CYS A 3 -21.30 -31.53 -3.98
N ARG A 4 -21.76 -31.25 -2.75
CA ARG A 4 -21.53 -29.96 -2.09
C ARG A 4 -20.04 -29.73 -1.79
N GLY A 5 -19.31 -30.78 -1.43
CA GLY A 5 -17.85 -30.73 -1.24
C GLY A 5 -17.08 -30.67 -2.56
N ALA A 6 -17.62 -31.22 -3.64
CA ALA A 6 -16.97 -31.22 -4.95
C ALA A 6 -16.97 -29.85 -5.64
N GLN A 7 -18.03 -29.06 -5.48
CA GLN A 7 -18.15 -27.73 -6.11
C GLN A 7 -16.99 -26.76 -5.80
N PRO A 8 -16.62 -26.49 -4.53
CA PRO A 8 -15.49 -25.61 -4.25
C PRO A 8 -14.17 -26.17 -4.78
N LEU A 9 -13.98 -27.50 -4.79
CA LEU A 9 -12.79 -28.12 -5.36
C LEU A 9 -12.75 -27.97 -6.90
N LEU A 10 -13.88 -28.00 -7.60
CA LEU A 10 -13.95 -27.74 -9.05
C LEU A 10 -13.55 -26.30 -9.41
N LEU A 11 -13.86 -25.33 -8.55
CA LEU A 11 -13.41 -23.95 -8.71
C LEU A 11 -11.91 -23.83 -8.41
N ALA A 12 -11.45 -24.39 -7.28
CA ALA A 12 -10.03 -24.42 -6.93
C ALA A 12 -9.15 -25.15 -7.97
N GLU A 13 -9.70 -26.17 -8.66
CA GLU A 13 -9.03 -26.84 -9.78
C GLU A 13 -8.69 -25.87 -10.91
N ARG A 14 -9.55 -24.86 -11.16
CA ARG A 14 -9.34 -23.83 -12.18
C ARG A 14 -8.28 -22.82 -11.78
N ASP A 15 -8.22 -22.50 -10.50
CA ASP A 15 -7.21 -21.60 -9.95
C ASP A 15 -5.84 -22.27 -9.82
N GLY A 16 -5.75 -23.59 -10.03
CA GLY A 16 -4.51 -24.36 -9.94
C GLY A 16 -4.01 -24.56 -8.52
N VAL A 17 -4.89 -24.40 -7.52
CA VAL A 17 -4.53 -24.41 -6.09
C VAL A 17 -4.81 -25.75 -5.39
N LEU A 18 -5.26 -26.77 -6.12
CA LEU A 18 -5.52 -28.09 -5.55
C LEU A 18 -4.22 -28.88 -5.31
N THR A 19 -4.14 -29.52 -4.15
CA THR A 19 -3.10 -30.51 -3.88
C THR A 19 -3.33 -31.80 -4.71
N PRO A 20 -2.30 -32.63 -4.93
CA PRO A 20 -2.45 -33.90 -5.65
C PRO A 20 -3.50 -34.85 -5.04
N ALA A 21 -3.59 -34.89 -3.71
CA ALA A 21 -4.57 -35.71 -3.01
C ALA A 21 -6.02 -35.23 -3.28
N GLN A 22 -6.24 -33.92 -3.26
CA GLN A 22 -7.55 -33.34 -3.58
C GLN A 22 -7.92 -33.54 -5.04
N HIS A 23 -6.97 -33.41 -5.96
CA HIS A 23 -7.18 -33.74 -7.38
C HIS A 23 -7.64 -35.19 -7.55
N ALA A 24 -6.98 -36.15 -6.89
CA ALA A 24 -7.35 -37.56 -6.98
C ALA A 24 -8.76 -37.83 -6.42
N GLU A 25 -9.10 -37.26 -5.26
CA GLU A 25 -10.43 -37.40 -4.68
C GLU A 25 -11.51 -36.80 -5.60
N LEU A 26 -11.25 -35.60 -6.14
CA LEU A 26 -12.17 -34.90 -7.03
C LEU A 26 -12.38 -35.66 -8.33
N ALA A 27 -11.30 -36.16 -8.94
CA ALA A 27 -11.35 -36.94 -10.17
C ALA A 27 -12.21 -38.21 -9.98
N SER A 28 -12.02 -38.92 -8.86
CA SER A 28 -12.84 -40.08 -8.50
C SER A 28 -14.33 -39.73 -8.42
N HIS A 29 -14.67 -38.62 -7.76
CA HIS A 29 -16.07 -38.20 -7.64
C HIS A 29 -16.67 -37.78 -8.98
N VAL A 30 -15.97 -36.97 -9.77
CA VAL A 30 -16.44 -36.49 -11.09
C VAL A 30 -16.62 -37.66 -12.06
N ALA A 31 -15.78 -38.69 -12.01
CA ALA A 31 -15.96 -39.89 -12.81
C ALA A 31 -17.27 -40.62 -12.50
N ALA A 32 -17.70 -40.64 -11.24
CA ALA A 32 -18.93 -41.31 -10.81
C ALA A 32 -20.20 -40.42 -10.91
N CYS A 33 -20.06 -39.09 -10.78
CA CYS A 33 -21.19 -38.19 -10.60
C CYS A 33 -21.54 -37.37 -11.85
N ALA A 34 -22.72 -37.61 -12.44
CA ALA A 34 -23.15 -36.92 -13.66
C ALA A 34 -23.37 -35.41 -13.47
N SER A 35 -23.93 -34.98 -12.33
CA SER A 35 -24.15 -33.56 -12.05
C SER A 35 -22.83 -32.78 -11.91
N CYS A 36 -21.81 -33.37 -11.28
CA CYS A 36 -20.50 -32.75 -11.17
C CYS A 36 -19.76 -32.70 -12.51
N ARG A 37 -19.95 -33.69 -13.41
CA ARG A 37 -19.45 -33.61 -14.80
C ARG A 37 -20.10 -32.47 -15.56
N GLN A 38 -21.43 -32.34 -15.46
CA GLN A 38 -22.15 -31.26 -16.12
C GLN A 38 -21.68 -29.90 -15.60
N PHE A 39 -21.59 -29.73 -14.28
CA PHE A 39 -21.10 -28.49 -13.68
C PHE A 39 -19.68 -28.14 -14.16
N ARG A 40 -18.78 -29.13 -14.27
CA ARG A 40 -17.42 -28.91 -14.80
C ARG A 40 -17.43 -28.46 -16.27
N ALA A 41 -18.34 -29.01 -17.08
CA ALA A 41 -18.52 -28.61 -18.48
C ALA A 41 -19.11 -27.20 -18.60
N ASP A 42 -20.13 -26.87 -17.79
CA ASP A 42 -20.75 -25.54 -17.76
C ASP A 42 -19.73 -24.47 -17.37
N LEU A 43 -18.90 -24.75 -16.36
CA LEU A 43 -17.82 -23.87 -15.95
C LEU A 43 -16.78 -23.67 -17.07
N ALA A 44 -16.48 -24.72 -17.85
CA ALA A 44 -15.60 -24.60 -19.01
C ALA A 44 -16.19 -23.68 -20.08
N ALA A 45 -17.45 -23.91 -20.45
CA ALA A 45 -18.13 -23.11 -21.45
C ALA A 45 -18.23 -21.63 -21.04
N ALA A 46 -18.53 -21.35 -19.77
CA ALA A 46 -18.56 -19.99 -19.24
C ALA A 46 -17.19 -19.29 -19.33
N MET A 47 -16.12 -19.99 -18.96
CA MET A 47 -14.76 -19.45 -19.04
C MET A 47 -14.31 -19.20 -20.48
N ASP A 48 -14.66 -20.09 -21.40
CA ASP A 48 -14.33 -19.92 -22.82
C ASP A 48 -15.09 -18.75 -23.44
N ALA A 49 -16.35 -18.55 -23.04
CA ALA A 49 -17.14 -17.38 -23.44
C ALA A 49 -16.51 -16.07 -22.95
N VAL A 50 -16.09 -16.00 -21.68
CA VAL A 50 -15.40 -14.82 -21.12
C VAL A 50 -14.08 -14.56 -21.83
N LYS A 51 -13.29 -15.61 -22.12
CA LYS A 51 -12.03 -15.46 -22.87
C LYS A 51 -12.26 -14.96 -24.29
N ALA A 52 -13.28 -15.46 -24.96
CA ALA A 52 -13.63 -15.02 -26.30
C ALA A 52 -14.05 -13.55 -26.32
N ASP A 53 -14.86 -13.12 -25.35
CA ASP A 53 -15.28 -11.74 -25.17
C ASP A 53 -14.08 -10.82 -24.87
N ALA A 54 -13.22 -11.23 -23.92
CA ALA A 54 -12.00 -10.49 -23.56
C ALA A 54 -11.03 -10.36 -24.75
N ALA A 55 -10.92 -11.39 -25.60
CA ALA A 55 -10.08 -11.35 -26.79
C ALA A 55 -10.64 -10.46 -27.90
N ALA A 56 -11.96 -10.26 -27.93
CA ALA A 56 -12.64 -9.37 -28.88
C ALA A 56 -12.65 -7.90 -28.42
N ALA A 57 -12.41 -7.65 -27.12
CA ALA A 57 -12.37 -6.31 -26.58
C ALA A 57 -11.21 -5.50 -27.18
N PRO A 58 -11.45 -4.28 -27.69
CA PRO A 58 -10.38 -3.43 -28.18
C PRO A 58 -9.43 -3.08 -27.04
N LEU A 59 -8.14 -3.31 -27.25
CA LEU A 59 -7.11 -2.86 -26.33
C LEU A 59 -7.12 -1.32 -26.31
N PRO A 60 -7.21 -0.67 -25.14
CA PRO A 60 -7.06 0.77 -25.05
C PRO A 60 -5.65 1.18 -25.47
N ASP A 61 -5.50 2.42 -25.95
CA ASP A 61 -4.18 3.00 -26.17
C ASP A 61 -3.49 3.21 -24.81
N ILE A 62 -2.62 2.27 -24.46
CA ILE A 62 -1.92 2.21 -23.17
C ILE A 62 -1.17 3.52 -22.90
N GLU A 63 -0.58 4.15 -23.92
CA GLU A 63 0.16 5.39 -23.78
C GLU A 63 -0.77 6.58 -23.49
N ALA A 64 -1.94 6.61 -24.11
CA ALA A 64 -2.94 7.63 -23.84
C ALA A 64 -3.53 7.49 -22.43
N GLU A 65 -3.88 6.26 -22.03
CA GLU A 65 -4.41 5.96 -20.70
C GLU A 65 -3.37 6.24 -19.61
N TRP A 66 -2.10 5.86 -19.82
CA TRP A 66 -1.03 6.14 -18.87
C TRP A 66 -0.81 7.64 -18.69
N ARG A 67 -0.75 8.41 -19.78
CA ARG A 67 -0.67 9.88 -19.71
C ARG A 67 -1.86 10.49 -18.97
N ALA A 68 -3.07 9.96 -19.16
CA ALA A 68 -4.26 10.43 -18.46
C ALA A 68 -4.19 10.14 -16.95
N VAL A 69 -3.67 8.98 -16.55
CA VAL A 69 -3.42 8.64 -15.14
C VAL A 69 -2.37 9.58 -14.55
N GLN A 70 -1.26 9.79 -15.24
CA GLN A 70 -0.17 10.66 -14.76
C GLN A 70 -0.63 12.11 -14.58
N ALA A 71 -1.40 12.65 -15.52
CA ALA A 71 -1.98 13.98 -15.39
C ALA A 71 -2.93 14.12 -14.19
N LYS A 72 -3.65 13.05 -13.81
CA LYS A 72 -4.50 13.06 -12.60
C LYS A 72 -3.67 13.07 -11.33
N LEU A 73 -2.57 12.33 -11.28
CA LEU A 73 -1.66 12.31 -10.14
C LEU A 73 -0.96 13.67 -9.97
N ASP A 74 -0.45 14.24 -11.05
CA ASP A 74 0.21 15.56 -11.04
C ASP A 74 -0.78 16.68 -10.67
N GLY A 75 -2.01 16.62 -11.21
CA GLY A 75 -3.07 17.56 -10.87
C GLY A 75 -3.53 17.46 -9.41
N ALA A 76 -3.57 16.26 -8.84
CA ALA A 76 -3.86 16.06 -7.43
C ALA A 76 -2.76 16.65 -6.53
N ALA A 77 -1.49 16.48 -6.89
CA ALA A 77 -0.35 17.08 -6.20
C ALA A 77 -0.31 18.62 -6.33
N ALA A 78 -0.69 19.15 -7.49
CA ALA A 78 -0.77 20.60 -7.70
C ALA A 78 -1.89 21.27 -6.90
N ASN A 79 -2.97 20.52 -6.59
CA ASN A 79 -4.10 21.01 -5.80
C ASN A 79 -3.86 20.93 -4.28
N THR A 80 -2.86 20.17 -3.81
CA THR A 80 -2.45 20.11 -2.39
C THR A 80 -1.30 21.05 -2.05
N ALA A 81 -0.58 21.59 -3.04
CA ALA A 81 0.40 22.63 -2.79
C ALA A 81 -0.28 23.91 -2.26
N PRO A 82 0.10 24.44 -1.08
CA PRO A 82 -0.44 25.69 -0.59
C PRO A 82 -0.08 26.77 -1.61
N ARG A 83 -1.10 27.38 -2.21
CA ARG A 83 -0.99 28.48 -3.17
C ARG A 83 -0.28 29.62 -2.46
N ALA A 84 1.05 29.63 -2.52
CA ALA A 84 1.91 30.63 -1.92
C ALA A 84 1.65 31.95 -2.65
N ALA A 85 0.61 32.65 -2.21
CA ALA A 85 0.29 33.98 -2.63
C ALA A 85 1.52 34.83 -2.34
N LYS A 86 2.20 35.27 -3.41
CA LYS A 86 3.24 36.30 -3.37
C LYS A 86 2.63 37.57 -2.75
N ARG A 87 2.58 37.65 -1.42
CA ARG A 87 2.49 38.93 -0.71
C ARG A 87 3.83 39.60 -0.92
N ARG A 88 3.90 40.50 -1.90
CA ARG A 88 4.96 41.50 -2.00
C ARG A 88 4.84 42.39 -0.76
N ILE A 89 5.52 42.01 0.32
CA ILE A 89 5.67 42.89 1.47
C ILE A 89 6.77 43.87 1.07
N ALA A 90 6.36 45.11 0.79
CA ALA A 90 7.24 46.22 0.48
C ALA A 90 8.23 46.51 1.63
N PRO A 91 9.42 47.06 1.36
CA PRO A 91 10.45 47.32 2.38
C PRO A 91 10.12 48.62 3.12
N VAL A 92 9.08 48.63 3.96
CA VAL A 92 8.66 49.79 4.78
C VAL A 92 8.45 49.37 6.23
N VAL A 93 9.43 48.67 6.83
CA VAL A 93 9.56 48.60 8.31
C VAL A 93 11.02 48.89 8.74
N TRP A 94 11.85 49.39 7.82
CA TRP A 94 13.25 49.79 8.06
C TRP A 94 13.40 51.04 8.97
N PHE A 95 12.34 51.54 9.61
CA PHE A 95 12.40 52.67 10.56
C PHE A 95 11.79 52.36 11.95
N GLY A 96 11.59 51.09 12.31
CA GLY A 96 11.00 50.68 13.61
C GLY A 96 11.96 50.08 14.65
N ALA A 97 13.26 49.94 14.38
CA ALA A 97 14.28 49.79 15.42
C ALA A 97 14.47 51.19 16.05
N PRO A 98 14.57 51.45 17.39
CA PRO A 98 15.24 50.63 18.42
C PRO A 98 14.82 50.95 19.90
N LEU A 99 13.53 51.01 20.29
CA LEU A 99 13.15 51.49 21.65
C LEU A 99 12.25 50.58 22.51
N ALA A 100 11.89 49.39 22.03
CA ALA A 100 11.12 48.41 22.82
C ALA A 100 11.93 47.16 23.18
N ALA A 101 13.27 47.23 23.09
CA ALA A 101 14.19 46.11 23.29
C ALA A 101 14.72 45.95 24.73
N ALA A 102 14.45 46.85 25.69
CA ALA A 102 15.10 46.79 27.01
C ALA A 102 14.19 46.35 28.18
N ALA A 103 12.89 46.68 28.17
CA ALA A 103 12.03 46.49 29.35
C ALA A 103 11.43 45.07 29.48
N ALA A 104 11.20 44.37 28.37
CA ALA A 104 10.58 43.03 28.40
C ALA A 104 11.60 41.90 28.69
N VAL A 105 12.89 42.13 28.43
CA VAL A 105 13.95 41.11 28.55
C VAL A 105 14.34 40.86 30.01
N ALA A 106 14.22 41.85 30.91
CA ALA A 106 14.63 41.69 32.31
C ALA A 106 13.60 40.94 33.19
N LEU A 107 12.29 41.10 32.92
CA LEU A 107 11.23 40.52 33.76
C LEU A 107 10.88 39.07 33.41
N ALA A 108 11.08 38.63 32.16
CA ALA A 108 10.85 37.23 31.77
C ALA A 108 11.98 36.28 32.22
N PHE A 109 13.19 36.80 32.47
CA PHE A 109 14.38 35.99 32.79
C PHE A 109 14.47 35.52 34.25
N LEU A 110 13.65 36.08 35.16
CA LEU A 110 13.68 35.76 36.59
C LEU A 110 12.62 34.73 37.05
N VAL A 111 11.56 34.49 36.27
CA VAL A 111 10.40 33.71 36.76
C VAL A 111 10.42 32.23 36.36
N ASN A 112 11.13 31.80 35.31
CA ASN A 112 10.99 30.41 34.84
C ASN A 112 12.27 29.55 34.89
N ARG A 113 13.24 29.92 35.72
CA ARG A 113 14.33 29.00 36.09
C ARG A 113 13.78 27.90 36.99
N SER A 114 13.51 26.74 36.40
CA SER A 114 13.51 25.42 37.05
C SER A 114 14.11 24.39 36.08
N PRO A 115 14.70 23.30 36.60
CA PRO A 115 15.95 22.75 36.08
C PRO A 115 15.79 21.70 34.96
N THR A 116 16.79 21.70 34.08
CA THR A 116 17.33 20.63 33.19
C THR A 116 16.76 19.20 33.30
N PRO A 117 16.60 18.51 32.15
CA PRO A 117 17.76 17.88 31.51
C PRO A 117 17.94 18.18 30.02
N SER A 118 19.20 18.06 29.62
CA SER A 118 19.78 18.24 28.29
C SER A 118 19.00 17.55 27.17
N ALA A 119 18.31 18.32 26.34
CA ALA A 119 17.93 17.94 24.98
C ALA A 119 18.83 18.71 24.01
N ALA A 120 20.09 18.28 23.94
CA ALA A 120 20.88 18.52 22.74
C ALA A 120 20.20 17.76 21.59
N ALA A 121 20.08 18.43 20.44
CA ALA A 121 19.55 17.96 19.15
C ALA A 121 18.07 18.27 18.84
N LEU A 122 17.76 19.55 18.64
CA LEU A 122 16.71 19.99 17.70
C LEU A 122 17.33 20.94 16.67
N ASN A 123 18.37 20.44 16.00
CA ASN A 123 18.65 20.81 14.62
C ASN A 123 18.38 19.55 13.81
N GLY A 124 17.14 19.43 13.36
CA GLY A 124 16.70 18.38 12.46
C GLY A 124 15.50 18.94 11.74
N ASP A 125 15.71 19.32 10.49
CA ASP A 125 14.63 19.51 9.52
C ASP A 125 13.62 18.38 9.73
N THR A 126 12.46 18.69 10.30
CA THR A 126 11.42 17.70 10.53
C THR A 126 10.66 17.56 9.21
N GLU A 127 11.36 17.04 8.22
CA GLU A 127 10.73 16.24 7.19
C GLU A 127 10.06 15.08 7.94
N VAL A 128 8.74 15.16 8.09
CA VAL A 128 7.94 14.09 8.70
C VAL A 128 7.94 12.94 7.70
N ALA A 129 9.04 12.19 7.68
CA ALA A 129 9.15 10.96 6.92
C ALA A 129 8.14 9.97 7.48
N ALA A 130 7.36 9.34 6.61
CA ALA A 130 6.48 8.25 7.02
C ALA A 130 7.32 7.15 7.66
N HIS A 131 6.98 6.82 8.91
CA HIS A 131 7.72 5.87 9.74
C HIS A 131 6.70 4.97 10.48
N ALA A 132 7.06 3.71 10.67
CA ALA A 132 6.29 2.77 11.49
C ALA A 132 7.08 2.43 12.75
N ASP A 133 6.49 2.72 13.92
CA ASP A 133 7.04 2.33 15.21
C ASP A 133 6.97 0.80 15.43
N TYR A 134 5.96 0.15 14.85
CA TYR A 134 5.71 -1.28 15.02
C TYR A 134 4.97 -1.86 13.82
N VAL A 135 5.35 -3.09 13.43
CA VAL A 135 4.72 -3.84 12.33
C VAL A 135 4.34 -5.24 12.87
N GLU A 136 3.05 -5.52 12.92
CA GLU A 136 2.52 -6.85 13.25
C GLU A 136 2.40 -7.69 11.98
N VAL A 137 3.05 -8.85 11.97
CA VAL A 137 2.96 -9.82 10.88
C VAL A 137 2.25 -11.07 11.41
N ALA A 138 1.20 -11.51 10.70
CA ALA A 138 0.36 -12.63 11.12
C ALA A 138 1.12 -13.97 11.14
N ASP A 139 2.16 -14.11 10.32
CA ASP A 139 3.03 -15.27 10.25
C ASP A 139 4.30 -15.00 11.06
N PRO A 140 4.58 -15.76 12.15
CA PRO A 140 5.78 -15.60 12.95
C PRO A 140 7.08 -15.92 12.19
N ASN A 141 7.00 -16.59 11.04
CA ASN A 141 8.15 -16.88 10.19
C ASN A 141 8.33 -15.89 9.03
N ALA A 142 7.46 -14.89 8.91
CA ALA A 142 7.59 -13.90 7.86
C ALA A 142 8.56 -12.79 8.28
N THR A 143 9.42 -12.38 7.35
CA THR A 143 10.37 -11.28 7.57
C THR A 143 9.79 -10.00 6.99
N PRO A 144 9.45 -9.00 7.83
CA PRO A 144 9.00 -7.71 7.31
C PRO A 144 10.18 -6.93 6.75
N ILE A 145 10.03 -6.40 5.53
CA ILE A 145 10.94 -5.44 4.95
C ILE A 145 10.24 -4.09 4.93
N ILE A 146 10.91 -3.08 5.50
CA ILE A 146 10.41 -1.73 5.65
C ILE A 146 11.30 -0.80 4.84
N TYR A 147 10.71 -0.10 3.89
CA TYR A 147 11.40 0.83 3.00
C TYR A 147 10.67 2.18 2.98
N THR A 148 11.41 3.27 3.14
CA THR A 148 10.89 4.63 2.97
C THR A 148 11.50 5.23 1.72
N ASP A 149 10.67 5.62 0.76
CA ASP A 149 11.12 6.38 -0.40
C ASP A 149 11.34 7.83 0.00
N LYS A 150 12.54 8.35 -0.26
CA LYS A 150 12.95 9.70 0.10
C LYS A 150 12.36 10.77 -0.82
N GLU A 151 12.00 10.41 -2.05
CA GLU A 151 11.47 11.39 -3.01
C GLU A 151 9.95 11.57 -2.85
N SER A 152 9.21 10.48 -2.62
CA SER A 152 7.76 10.52 -2.41
C SER A 152 7.33 10.61 -0.95
N GLY A 153 8.19 10.24 0.00
CA GLY A 153 7.86 10.15 1.43
C GLY A 153 7.00 8.94 1.79
N TRP A 154 6.83 7.97 0.88
CA TRP A 154 5.98 6.79 1.12
C TRP A 154 6.71 5.76 1.98
N LEU A 155 5.99 5.16 2.93
CA LEU A 155 6.43 3.99 3.67
C LEU A 155 5.83 2.74 3.02
N VAL A 156 6.69 1.86 2.53
CA VAL A 156 6.33 0.56 1.98
C VAL A 156 6.72 -0.52 3.00
N VAL A 157 5.75 -1.34 3.37
CA VAL A 157 5.94 -2.49 4.26
C VAL A 157 5.47 -3.73 3.51
N TRP A 158 6.35 -4.70 3.33
CA TRP A 158 5.98 -6.02 2.81
C TRP A 158 6.51 -7.12 3.72
N ALA A 159 5.78 -8.23 3.80
CA ALA A 159 6.17 -9.39 4.58
C ALA A 159 6.29 -10.60 3.65
N GLU A 160 7.45 -11.25 3.66
CA GLU A 160 7.69 -12.48 2.90
C GLU A 160 7.68 -13.66 3.87
N SER A 161 6.77 -14.60 3.66
CA SER A 161 6.72 -15.87 4.41
C SER A 161 7.84 -16.79 3.93
N ALA A 162 8.68 -17.25 4.85
CA ALA A 162 9.64 -18.31 4.54
C ALA A 162 8.89 -19.62 4.26
N GLU A 163 8.98 -20.10 3.03
CA GLU A 163 8.45 -21.41 2.64
C GLU A 163 9.19 -22.49 3.47
N PRO A 164 8.48 -23.40 4.17
CA PRO A 164 9.14 -24.37 5.03
C PRO A 164 10.00 -25.29 4.18
N ALA A 165 11.30 -25.34 4.49
CA ALA A 165 12.25 -26.23 3.85
C ALA A 165 11.71 -27.67 3.86
N HIS A 166 11.35 -28.18 2.68
CA HIS A 166 10.98 -29.58 2.51
C HIS A 166 12.16 -30.44 2.97
N ALA A 167 12.02 -31.04 4.15
CA ALA A 167 12.91 -32.09 4.61
C ALA A 167 12.73 -33.30 3.70
N SER A 168 13.60 -33.42 2.69
CA SER A 168 13.75 -34.62 1.88
C SER A 168 14.39 -35.71 2.75
N GLY A 169 13.56 -36.66 3.21
CA GLY A 169 13.97 -37.94 3.78
C GLY A 169 13.88 -39.06 2.75
#